data_AF-A0A954LHJ6-F1
#
_entry.id   AF-A0A954LHJ6-F1
#
_cell.length_a   1.000
_cell.length_b   1.000
_cell.length_c   1.000
_cell.angle_alpha   90.00
_cell.angle_beta   90.00
_cell.angle_gamma   90.00
#
_symmetry.space_group_name_H-M   'P 1'
#
loop_
_entity.id
_entity.type
_entity.pdbx_description
1 polymer ?
#
loop_
_entity_poly.entity_id
_entity_poly.type
_entity_poly.pdbx_seq_one_letter_code
_entity_poly.pdbx_strand_id
1 'polypeptide(L)'
;MKFETRCVHTGVHKDQQYNSVTTPIYTTSTFYWNDLETHSGYDYTRSGNPTRRALEENLAALEGGAGCVATSTGMSAIHCAMALFSPGDHIVAPSDLYGGTFRLFTRFLAE
;
A
#
# COMPACT_ATOMS: atom_id res chain seq x y z
N MET A 1 -9.28 -20.10 5.67
CA MET A 1 -9.87 -19.14 6.63
C MET A 1 -11.04 -18.44 5.94
N LYS A 2 -12.18 -18.21 6.62
CA LYS A 2 -13.34 -17.52 6.02
C LYS A 2 -13.06 -16.02 5.80
N PHE A 3 -13.82 -15.36 4.93
CA PHE A 3 -13.61 -13.93 4.59
C PHE A 3 -13.62 -13.05 5.83
N GLU A 4 -14.64 -13.21 6.68
CA GLU A 4 -14.87 -12.43 7.89
C GLU A 4 -13.73 -12.63 8.90
N THR A 5 -13.21 -13.84 8.98
CA THR A 5 -12.04 -14.15 9.82
C THR A 5 -10.78 -13.47 9.28
N ARG A 6 -10.60 -13.41 7.95
CA ARG A 6 -9.46 -12.71 7.36
C ARG A 6 -9.50 -11.21 7.62
N CYS A 7 -10.68 -10.58 7.58
CA CYS A 7 -10.87 -9.16 7.87
C CYS A 7 -10.29 -8.78 9.23
N VAL A 8 -10.40 -9.67 10.22
CA VAL A 8 -9.97 -9.41 11.60
C VAL A 8 -8.53 -9.88 11.86
N HIS A 9 -8.11 -11.00 11.28
CA HIS A 9 -6.88 -11.69 11.72
C HIS A 9 -5.70 -11.63 10.75
N THR A 10 -5.92 -11.21 9.49
CA THR A 10 -4.82 -11.16 8.49
C THR A 10 -4.10 -9.83 8.58
N GLY A 11 -2.77 -9.81 8.39
CA GLY A 11 -1.96 -8.59 8.46
C GLY A 11 -1.88 -7.97 9.88
N VAL A 12 -2.58 -8.52 10.87
CA VAL A 12 -2.41 -8.08 12.27
C VAL A 12 -1.08 -8.60 12.78
N HIS A 13 -0.10 -7.71 12.87
CA HIS A 13 1.21 -8.04 13.43
C HIS A 13 1.10 -8.12 14.94
N LYS A 14 1.44 -9.29 15.49
CA LYS A 14 1.69 -9.43 16.93
C LYS A 14 2.96 -8.68 17.25
N ASP A 15 2.83 -7.63 18.03
CA ASP A 15 3.98 -6.93 18.58
C ASP A 15 4.83 -7.93 19.38
N GLN A 16 6.05 -8.19 18.92
CA GLN A 16 6.94 -9.16 19.55
C GLN A 16 7.59 -8.60 20.82
N GLN A 17 7.58 -7.28 21.01
CA GLN A 17 8.22 -6.64 22.15
C GLN A 17 7.34 -6.69 23.41
N TYR A 18 6.04 -6.39 23.28
CA TYR A 18 5.12 -6.34 24.41
C TYR A 18 3.86 -7.21 24.24
N ASN A 19 3.76 -8.01 23.18
CA ASN A 19 2.61 -8.87 22.89
C ASN A 19 1.27 -8.10 22.76
N SER A 20 1.31 -6.88 22.23
CA SER A 20 0.08 -6.16 21.89
C SER A 20 -0.75 -6.96 20.88
N VAL A 21 -2.04 -7.13 21.19
CA VAL A 21 -3.02 -7.77 20.30
C VAL A 21 -3.35 -6.88 19.12
N THR A 22 -3.36 -5.56 19.34
CA THR A 22 -3.57 -4.56 18.29
C THR A 22 -2.23 -4.15 17.70
N THR A 23 -2.17 -4.00 16.37
CA THR A 23 -1.01 -3.43 15.68
C THR A 23 -0.69 -2.04 16.25
N PRO A 24 0.52 -1.80 16.80
CA PRO A 24 0.90 -0.48 17.28
C PRO A 24 0.93 0.57 16.16
N ILE A 25 0.72 1.83 16.52
CA ILE A 25 0.80 2.95 15.56
C ILE A 25 2.24 3.49 15.56
N TYR A 26 2.97 3.20 14.48
CA TYR A 26 4.35 3.68 14.28
C TYR A 26 4.36 5.07 13.64
N THR A 27 4.25 6.12 14.45
CA THR A 27 4.38 7.53 14.03
C THR A 27 5.84 8.00 13.98
N THR A 28 6.74 7.15 13.47
CA THR A 28 8.15 7.49 13.26
C THR A 28 8.43 7.74 11.79
N SER A 29 9.39 8.60 11.48
CA SER A 29 9.89 8.78 10.12
C SER A 29 10.95 7.73 9.75
N THR A 30 11.79 7.33 10.70
CA THR A 30 12.96 6.47 10.49
C THR A 30 13.08 5.40 11.57
N PHE A 31 13.84 4.34 11.27
CA PHE A 31 14.10 3.22 12.16
C PHE A 31 15.60 3.06 12.38
N TYR A 32 15.98 2.64 13.58
CA TYR A 32 17.38 2.44 13.93
C TYR A 32 17.95 1.20 13.21
N TRP A 33 19.18 1.34 12.71
CA TRP A 33 19.94 0.23 12.14
C TRP A 33 20.75 -0.45 13.24
N ASN A 34 20.75 -1.78 13.30
CA ASN A 34 21.48 -2.52 14.33
C ASN A 34 23.00 -2.36 14.15
N ASP A 35 23.46 -2.23 12.91
CA ASP A 35 24.83 -1.94 12.50
C ASP A 35 24.83 -1.23 11.13
N LEU A 36 25.98 -1.15 10.44
CA LEU A 36 26.09 -0.44 9.15
C LEU A 36 25.37 -1.14 7.98
N GLU A 37 25.03 -2.42 8.11
CA GLU A 37 24.48 -3.24 7.03
C GLU A 37 23.13 -3.88 7.38
N THR A 38 22.78 -3.99 8.67
CA THR A 38 21.58 -4.70 9.11
C THR A 38 20.55 -3.79 9.78
N HIS A 39 19.29 -3.94 9.36
CA HIS A 39 18.13 -3.30 9.96
C HIS A 39 17.00 -4.32 10.15
N SER A 40 15.97 -3.96 10.93
CA SER A 40 14.87 -4.84 11.33
C SER A 40 13.83 -5.13 10.23
N GLY A 41 14.18 -4.89 8.96
CA GLY A 41 13.26 -4.89 7.82
C GLY A 41 12.60 -3.54 7.53
N TYR A 42 12.77 -2.55 8.41
CA TYR A 42 12.34 -1.16 8.18
C TYR A 42 13.52 -0.21 8.39
N ASP A 43 13.61 0.81 7.54
CA ASP A 43 14.63 1.87 7.58
C ASP A 43 13.97 3.26 7.57
N TYR A 44 13.02 3.48 6.66
CA TYR A 44 12.34 4.76 6.47
C TYR A 44 10.86 4.57 6.13
N THR A 45 9.97 5.31 6.81
CA THR A 45 8.51 5.11 6.75
C THR A 45 7.92 5.27 5.35
N ARG A 46 8.52 6.10 4.49
CA ARG A 46 8.08 6.22 3.09
C ARG A 46 8.29 4.92 2.31
N SER A 47 9.38 4.20 2.57
CA SER A 47 9.68 2.89 1.96
C SER A 47 8.83 1.79 2.59
N GLY A 48 8.73 1.75 3.92
CA GLY A 48 7.97 0.75 4.66
C GLY A 48 7.60 1.23 6.06
N ASN A 49 6.39 0.91 6.54
CA ASN A 49 5.96 1.22 7.91
C ASN A 49 5.12 0.04 8.45
N PRO A 50 5.39 -0.48 9.66
CA PRO A 50 4.68 -1.66 10.17
C PRO A 50 3.16 -1.48 10.26
N THR A 51 2.70 -0.27 10.62
CA THR A 51 1.27 0.06 10.67
C THR A 51 0.62 -0.02 9.28
N ARG A 52 1.30 0.54 8.27
CA ARG A 52 0.82 0.50 6.88
C ARG A 52 0.90 -0.92 6.32
N ARG A 53 1.96 -1.66 6.65
CA ARG A 53 2.17 -3.03 6.21
C ARG A 53 1.05 -3.95 6.66
N ALA A 54 0.55 -3.76 7.88
CA ALA A 54 -0.60 -4.50 8.39
C ALA A 54 -1.85 -4.35 7.50
N LEU A 55 -2.14 -3.11 7.06
CA LEU A 55 -3.24 -2.82 6.14
C LEU A 55 -3.01 -3.46 4.77
N GLU A 56 -1.81 -3.30 4.22
CA GLU A 56 -1.44 -3.85 2.91
C GLU A 56 -1.57 -5.38 2.87
N GLU A 57 -1.07 -6.09 3.88
CA GLU A 57 -1.18 -7.55 3.96
C GLU A 57 -2.62 -8.02 4.12
N ASN A 58 -3.44 -7.30 4.91
CA ASN A 58 -4.85 -7.61 5.06
C ASN A 58 -5.60 -7.47 3.72
N LEU A 59 -5.46 -6.32 3.04
CA LEU A 59 -6.11 -6.07 1.76
C LEU A 59 -5.67 -7.06 0.68
N ALA A 60 -4.36 -7.34 0.58
CA ALA A 60 -3.84 -8.33 -0.35
C ALA A 60 -4.48 -9.71 -0.12
N ALA A 61 -4.60 -10.15 1.12
CA ALA A 61 -5.19 -11.43 1.46
C ALA A 61 -6.72 -11.48 1.24
N LEU A 62 -7.41 -10.36 1.41
CA LEU A 62 -8.86 -10.27 1.15
C LEU A 62 -9.15 -10.42 -0.34
N GLU A 63 -8.40 -9.72 -1.18
CA GLU A 63 -8.51 -9.74 -2.65
C GLU A 63 -7.83 -10.96 -3.31
N GLY A 64 -7.03 -11.72 -2.57
CA GLY A 64 -6.26 -12.84 -3.11
C GLY A 64 -5.07 -12.40 -4.00
N GLY A 65 -4.59 -11.17 -3.82
CA GLY A 65 -3.44 -10.63 -4.53
C GLY A 65 -2.11 -11.06 -3.94
N ALA A 66 -1.04 -10.97 -4.73
CA ALA A 66 0.33 -11.24 -4.28
C ALA A 66 0.89 -10.16 -3.34
N GLY A 67 0.29 -8.97 -3.34
CA GLY A 67 0.68 -7.85 -2.50
C GLY A 67 -0.29 -6.67 -2.66
N CYS A 68 -0.11 -5.65 -1.82
CA CYS A 68 -0.86 -4.40 -1.86
C CYS A 68 0.10 -3.25 -1.52
N VAL A 69 -0.16 -2.07 -2.07
CA VAL A 69 0.53 -0.83 -1.74
C VAL A 69 -0.51 0.19 -1.34
N ALA A 70 -0.44 0.69 -0.10
CA ALA A 70 -1.36 1.71 0.38
C ALA A 70 -0.83 3.11 0.05
N THR A 71 -1.62 3.88 -0.69
CA THR A 71 -1.30 5.26 -1.08
C THR A 71 -2.12 6.28 -0.28
N SER A 72 -1.77 7.56 -0.39
CA SER A 72 -2.44 8.64 0.35
C SER A 72 -3.90 8.88 -0.06
N THR A 73 -4.25 8.62 -1.32
CA THR A 73 -5.61 8.74 -1.86
C THR A 73 -5.88 7.68 -2.93
N GLY A 74 -7.15 7.49 -3.30
CA GLY A 74 -7.51 6.64 -4.45
C GLY A 74 -6.93 7.14 -5.78
N MET A 75 -6.85 8.46 -5.98
CA MET A 75 -6.21 9.03 -7.17
C MET A 75 -4.70 8.76 -7.21
N SER A 76 -4.04 8.76 -6.06
CA SER A 76 -2.62 8.39 -5.95
C SER A 76 -2.39 6.91 -6.28
N ALA A 77 -3.33 6.02 -5.95
CA ALA A 77 -3.26 4.61 -6.33
C ALA A 77 -3.35 4.45 -7.86
N ILE A 78 -4.33 5.11 -8.49
CA ILE A 78 -4.49 5.10 -9.95
C ILE A 78 -3.24 5.67 -10.63
N HIS A 79 -2.75 6.82 -10.17
CA HIS A 79 -1.55 7.45 -10.72
C HIS A 79 -0.31 6.58 -10.55
N CYS A 80 -0.14 5.93 -9.40
CA CYS A 80 0.96 4.98 -9.17
C CYS A 80 0.89 3.78 -10.13
N ALA A 81 -0.31 3.25 -10.38
CA ALA A 81 -0.50 2.18 -11.37
C ALA A 81 -0.15 2.63 -12.79
N MET A 82 -0.37 3.91 -13.13
CA MET A 82 -0.02 4.45 -14.44
C MET A 82 1.50 4.57 -14.65
N ALA A 83 2.29 4.61 -13.58
CA ALA A 83 3.76 4.61 -13.68
C ALA A 83 4.34 3.27 -14.22
N LEU A 84 3.50 2.26 -14.46
CA LEU A 84 3.88 1.02 -15.14
C LEU A 84 3.98 1.17 -16.67
N PHE A 85 3.37 2.21 -17.24
CA PHE A 85 3.31 2.44 -18.68
C PHE A 85 4.31 3.50 -19.13
N SER A 86 4.65 3.49 -20.42
CA SER A 86 5.54 4.46 -21.05
C SER A 86 4.76 5.54 -21.81
N PRO A 87 5.35 6.75 -22.00
CA PRO A 87 4.77 7.75 -22.88
C PRO A 87 4.51 7.18 -24.28
N GLY A 88 3.30 7.39 -24.80
CA GLY A 88 2.85 6.86 -26.10
C GLY A 88 2.09 5.53 -26.04
N ASP A 89 2.07 4.84 -24.89
CA ASP A 89 1.24 3.64 -24.72
C ASP A 89 -0.25 3.99 -24.79
N HIS A 90 -1.06 3.08 -25.35
CA HIS A 90 -2.51 3.26 -25.48
C HIS A 90 -3.27 2.57 -24.34
N ILE A 91 -4.03 3.35 -23.56
CA ILE A 91 -4.83 2.85 -22.44
C ILE A 91 -6.31 2.80 -22.84
N VAL A 92 -6.92 1.61 -22.75
CA VAL A 92 -8.37 1.42 -22.90
C VAL A 92 -9.03 1.45 -21.52
N ALA A 93 -10.05 2.29 -21.36
CA ALA A 93 -10.78 2.44 -20.11
C ALA A 93 -12.31 2.43 -20.33
N PRO A 94 -13.11 2.07 -19.31
CA PRO A 94 -14.57 2.16 -19.38
C PRO A 94 -15.07 3.54 -19.80
N SER A 95 -16.22 3.59 -20.49
CA SER A 95 -16.87 4.85 -20.87
C SER A 95 -17.48 5.59 -19.68
N ASP A 96 -17.80 4.87 -18.60
CA ASP A 96 -18.32 5.42 -17.35
C ASP A 96 -17.28 5.24 -16.24
N LEU A 97 -16.63 6.33 -15.87
CA LEU A 97 -15.55 6.38 -14.89
C LEU A 97 -15.85 7.46 -13.86
N TYR A 98 -15.27 7.28 -12.67
CA TYR A 98 -15.12 8.39 -11.76
C TYR A 98 -14.45 9.58 -12.46
N GLY A 99 -15.08 10.77 -12.38
CA GLY A 99 -14.62 11.96 -13.11
C GLY A 99 -13.19 12.39 -12.81
N GLY A 100 -12.66 12.06 -11.62
CA GLY A 100 -11.24 12.28 -11.30
C GLY A 100 -10.30 11.41 -12.14
N THR A 101 -10.67 10.15 -12.40
CA THR A 101 -9.93 9.22 -13.27
C THR A 101 -9.95 9.70 -14.72
N PHE A 102 -11.12 10.09 -15.23
CA PHE A 102 -11.25 10.67 -16.57
C PHE A 102 -10.37 11.92 -16.73
N ARG A 103 -10.39 12.81 -15.73
CA ARG A 103 -9.55 14.01 -15.74
C ARG A 103 -8.06 13.68 -15.68
N LEU A 104 -7.63 12.70 -14.88
CA LEU A 104 -6.24 12.23 -14.85
C LEU A 104 -5.78 11.80 -16.25
N PHE A 105 -6.55 10.93 -16.91
CA PHE A 105 -6.17 10.39 -18.21
C PHE A 105 -6.19 11.44 -19.34
N THR A 106 -7.16 12.35 -19.34
CA THR A 106 -7.36 13.28 -20.47
C THR A 106 -6.69 14.63 -20.32
N ARG A 107 -6.26 15.01 -19.11
CA ARG A 107 -5.68 16.34 -18.83
C ARG A 107 -4.27 16.32 -18.26
N PHE A 108 -3.88 15.24 -17.58
CA PHE A 108 -2.59 15.19 -16.89
C PHE A 108 -1.64 14.17 -17.50
N LEU A 109 -2.15 13.06 -18.02
CA LEU A 109 -1.33 12.01 -18.64
C LEU A 109 -1.40 11.99 -20.18
N ALA A 110 -2.25 12.83 -20.77
CA ALA A 110 -2.37 12.98 -22.23
C ALA A 110 -1.38 14.01 -22.83
N GLU A 111 -0.63 14.70 -21.97
CA GLU A 111 0.48 15.58 -22.34
C GLU A 111 1.80 14.81 -22.28
#